data_AF-A0A1V4Z9S6-F1
#
_entry.id   AF-A0A1V4Z9S6-F1
#
_cell.length_a   1.000
_cell.length_b   1.000
_cell.length_c   1.000
_cell.angle_alpha   90.00
_cell.angle_beta   90.00
_cell.angle_gamma   90.00
#
_symmetry.space_group_name_H-M   'P 1'
#
loop_
_entity.id
_entity.type
_entity.pdbx_description
1 polymer ?
#
loop_
_entity_poly.entity_id
_entity_poly.type
_entity_poly.pdbx_seq_one_letter_code
_entity_poly.pdbx_strand_id
1 'polypeptide(L)'
;MKLAGVMVAATMAVTLAATCVTGLIDQSSTAVARACGARIAAVAAAEYADGCVVNSDRILTGLTVPGNVRMIVFGTAPGNGGTTHCTGMYTIQYNDGRNETYFTIAPLGADGPGPARGSPLTLYPGRYVIHISIRPVDGRMMALIGPEAD
;
A
#
# COMPACT_ATOMS: atom_id res chain seq x y z
N MET A 1 -34.66 36.56 20.54
CA MET A 1 -34.23 36.38 19.13
C MET A 1 -32.71 36.41 18.93
N LYS A 2 -31.92 37.16 19.73
CA LYS A 2 -30.44 37.18 19.61
C LYS A 2 -29.73 35.84 19.88
N LEU A 3 -30.25 35.01 20.79
CA LEU A 3 -29.63 33.71 21.14
C LEU A 3 -29.71 32.65 20.02
N ALA A 4 -30.80 32.63 19.25
CA ALA A 4 -31.00 31.63 18.20
C ALA A 4 -30.03 31.83 17.02
N GLY A 5 -29.76 33.08 16.63
CA GLY A 5 -28.78 33.40 15.58
C GLY A 5 -27.34 33.05 15.98
N VAL A 6 -26.99 33.23 17.26
CA VAL A 6 -25.67 32.86 17.79
C VAL A 6 -25.48 31.34 17.82
N MET A 7 -26.52 30.57 18.16
CA MET A 7 -26.46 29.10 18.12
C MET A 7 -26.23 28.57 16.69
N VAL A 8 -26.93 29.11 15.70
CA VAL A 8 -26.78 28.68 14.29
C VAL A 8 -25.40 29.03 13.74
N ALA A 9 -24.87 30.20 14.07
CA ALA A 9 -23.52 30.59 13.67
C ALA A 9 -22.45 29.68 14.32
N ALA A 10 -22.63 29.33 15.60
CA ALA A 10 -21.71 28.44 16.31
C ALA A 10 -21.72 27.02 15.75
N THR A 11 -22.89 26.45 15.44
CA THR A 11 -22.97 25.11 14.82
C THR A 11 -22.37 25.08 13.42
N MET A 12 -22.57 26.12 12.59
CA MET A 12 -21.92 26.23 11.28
C MET A 12 -20.40 26.36 11.38
N ALA A 13 -19.89 27.09 12.38
CA ALA A 13 -18.45 27.20 12.60
C ALA A 13 -17.83 25.87 13.05
N VAL A 14 -18.52 25.12 13.91
CA VAL A 14 -18.08 23.79 14.37
C VAL A 14 -18.09 22.78 13.23
N THR A 15 -19.12 22.77 12.38
CA THR A 15 -19.16 21.86 11.21
C THR A 15 -18.09 22.24 10.18
N LEU A 16 -17.88 23.52 9.91
CA LEU A 16 -16.84 23.97 8.99
C LEU A 16 -15.44 23.56 9.51
N ALA A 17 -15.16 23.84 10.79
CA ALA A 17 -13.91 23.42 11.42
C ALA A 17 -13.71 21.91 11.39
N ALA A 18 -14.77 21.13 11.67
CA ALA A 18 -14.73 19.67 11.60
C ALA A 18 -14.40 19.19 10.18
N THR A 19 -15.05 19.74 9.15
CA THR A 19 -14.79 19.38 7.73
C THR A 19 -13.38 19.75 7.28
N CYS A 20 -12.85 20.88 7.73
CA CYS A 20 -11.47 21.28 7.44
C CYS A 20 -10.47 20.32 8.10
N VAL A 21 -10.72 19.93 9.36
CA VAL A 21 -9.85 19.00 10.10
C VAL A 21 -9.89 17.59 9.50
N THR A 22 -11.06 17.07 9.14
CA THR A 22 -11.14 15.77 8.43
C THR A 22 -10.45 15.83 7.07
N GLY A 23 -10.65 16.91 6.30
CA GLY A 23 -9.95 17.08 5.01
C GLY A 23 -8.42 17.06 5.14
N LEU A 24 -7.87 17.70 6.17
CA LEU A 24 -6.42 17.71 6.44
C LEU A 24 -5.91 16.33 6.91
N ILE A 25 -6.67 15.65 7.78
CA ILE A 25 -6.34 14.30 8.26
C ILE A 25 -6.32 13.32 7.09
N ASP A 26 -7.31 13.40 6.20
CA ASP A 26 -7.38 12.53 5.02
C ASP A 26 -6.22 12.80 4.06
N GLN A 27 -5.87 14.06 3.81
CA GLN A 27 -4.69 14.39 3.00
C GLN A 27 -3.40 13.84 3.60
N SER A 28 -3.17 14.04 4.89
CA SER A 28 -1.97 13.51 5.57
C SER A 28 -1.92 11.97 5.50
N SER A 29 -3.06 11.31 5.69
CA SER A 29 -3.16 9.85 5.65
C SER A 29 -2.95 9.32 4.23
N THR A 30 -3.45 9.99 3.19
CA THR A 30 -3.15 9.60 1.79
C THR A 30 -1.66 9.72 1.48
N ALA A 31 -0.98 10.75 1.98
CA ALA A 31 0.46 10.90 1.80
C ALA A 31 1.24 9.78 2.49
N VAL A 32 0.83 9.37 3.70
CA VAL A 32 1.42 8.23 4.42
C VAL A 32 1.22 6.92 3.65
N ALA A 33 0.02 6.68 3.11
CA ALA A 33 -0.26 5.50 2.30
C ALA A 33 0.64 5.42 1.05
N ARG A 34 0.75 6.54 0.32
CA ARG A 34 1.64 6.65 -0.85
C ARG A 34 3.10 6.44 -0.48
N ALA A 35 3.56 7.04 0.61
CA ALA A 35 4.93 6.88 1.09
C ALA A 35 5.22 5.42 1.50
N CYS A 36 4.26 4.75 2.14
CA CYS A 36 4.36 3.33 2.49
C CYS A 36 4.52 2.46 1.24
N GLY A 37 3.61 2.62 0.27
CA GLY A 37 3.67 1.89 -1.00
C GLY A 37 4.95 2.15 -1.80
N ALA A 38 5.33 3.42 -1.92
CA ALA A 38 6.54 3.84 -2.63
C ALA A 38 7.81 3.32 -1.96
N ARG A 39 7.88 3.29 -0.63
CA ARG A 39 9.05 2.77 0.10
C ARG A 39 9.24 1.26 -0.13
N ILE A 40 8.17 0.47 -0.07
CA ILE A 40 8.22 -0.97 -0.38
C ILE A 40 8.67 -1.16 -1.84
N ALA A 41 8.03 -0.46 -2.78
CA ALA A 41 8.33 -0.59 -4.20
C ALA A 41 9.74 -0.14 -4.57
N ALA A 42 10.26 0.93 -3.96
CA ALA A 42 11.61 1.43 -4.19
C ALA A 42 12.67 0.46 -3.71
N VAL A 43 12.47 -0.16 -2.55
CA VAL A 43 13.39 -1.17 -2.01
C VAL A 43 13.34 -2.43 -2.88
N ALA A 44 12.15 -2.91 -3.23
CA ALA A 44 12.00 -4.02 -4.17
C ALA A 44 12.67 -3.74 -5.53
N ALA A 45 12.54 -2.53 -6.06
CA ALA A 45 13.19 -2.10 -7.30
C ALA A 45 14.71 -2.04 -7.18
N ALA A 46 15.23 -1.51 -6.08
CA ALA A 46 16.66 -1.44 -5.82
C ALA A 46 17.26 -2.85 -5.71
N GLU A 47 16.66 -3.73 -4.91
CA GLU A 47 17.10 -5.13 -4.77
C GLU A 47 17.03 -5.90 -6.08
N TYR A 48 15.99 -5.66 -6.88
CA TYR A 48 15.85 -6.27 -8.21
C TYR A 48 16.93 -5.76 -9.20
N ALA A 49 17.22 -4.46 -9.19
CA ALA A 49 18.18 -3.83 -10.09
C ALA A 49 19.65 -4.12 -9.73
N ASP A 50 19.96 -4.31 -8.45
CA ASP A 50 21.33 -4.56 -7.95
C ASP A 50 21.85 -5.97 -8.28
N GLY A 51 21.11 -6.75 -9.08
CA GLY A 51 21.76 -7.66 -10.03
C GLY A 51 21.34 -9.11 -10.00
N CYS A 52 20.07 -9.45 -9.74
CA CYS A 52 19.63 -10.86 -9.75
C CYS A 52 20.51 -11.76 -8.85
N VAL A 53 21.12 -11.20 -7.80
CA VAL A 53 21.87 -11.97 -6.82
C VAL A 53 20.83 -12.75 -6.02
N VAL A 54 20.67 -14.02 -6.36
CA VAL A 54 19.74 -14.92 -5.69
C VAL A 54 20.04 -14.88 -4.18
N ASN A 55 19.01 -14.59 -3.37
CA ASN A 55 19.06 -14.47 -1.90
C ASN A 55 19.48 -13.11 -1.32
N SER A 56 19.15 -11.99 -1.98
CA SER A 56 19.07 -10.73 -1.23
C SER A 56 17.78 -10.71 -0.42
N ASP A 57 17.91 -10.52 0.90
CA ASP A 57 16.82 -10.48 1.86
C ASP A 57 16.90 -9.11 2.58
N ARG A 58 15.79 -8.38 2.60
CA ARG A 58 15.65 -7.07 3.24
C ARG A 58 14.44 -7.02 4.15
N ILE A 59 14.63 -6.44 5.33
CA ILE A 59 13.55 -6.20 6.28
C ILE A 59 13.26 -4.70 6.32
N LEU A 60 11.99 -4.36 6.11
CA LEU A 60 11.45 -3.01 6.23
C LEU A 60 10.58 -2.89 7.46
N THR A 61 11.03 -2.05 8.40
CA THR A 61 10.28 -1.72 9.62
C THR A 61 9.65 -0.33 9.54
N GLY A 62 8.69 -0.09 10.43
CA GLY A 62 8.01 1.21 10.54
C GLY A 62 7.07 1.51 9.38
N LEU A 63 6.58 0.49 8.69
CA LEU A 63 5.57 0.66 7.64
C LEU A 63 4.18 0.74 8.29
N THR A 64 3.40 1.74 7.90
CA THR A 64 2.05 1.96 8.42
C THR A 64 1.10 2.21 7.27
N VAL A 65 0.05 1.40 7.20
CA VAL A 65 -1.10 1.61 6.31
C VAL A 65 -2.18 2.32 7.13
N PRO A 66 -2.55 3.56 6.79
CA PRO A 66 -3.51 4.35 7.58
C PRO A 66 -4.95 3.87 7.38
N GLY A 67 -5.82 4.20 8.34
CA GLY A 67 -7.20 3.71 8.38
C GLY A 67 -8.14 4.21 7.27
N ASN A 68 -7.75 5.26 6.53
CA ASN A 68 -8.50 5.75 5.37
C ASN A 68 -8.23 4.95 4.08
N VAL A 69 -7.25 4.04 4.12
CA VAL A 69 -6.95 3.09 3.05
C VAL A 69 -7.79 1.84 3.28
N ARG A 70 -8.36 1.27 2.22
CA ARG A 70 -8.99 -0.04 2.28
C ARG A 70 -7.95 -1.14 2.16
N MET A 71 -7.07 -1.03 1.17
CA MET A 71 -5.93 -1.93 0.98
C MET A 71 -4.87 -1.35 0.04
N ILE A 72 -3.64 -1.86 0.16
CA ILE A 72 -2.56 -1.69 -0.81
C ILE A 72 -2.26 -3.07 -1.40
N VAL A 73 -2.26 -3.18 -2.73
CA VAL A 73 -2.04 -4.46 -3.43
C VAL A 73 -0.79 -4.35 -4.30
N PHE A 74 0.17 -5.25 -4.11
CA PHE A 74 1.40 -5.35 -4.90
C PHE A 74 1.32 -6.55 -5.83
N GLY A 75 1.61 -6.35 -7.12
CA GLY A 75 1.66 -7.45 -8.08
C GLY A 75 0.31 -7.88 -8.66
N THR A 76 -0.70 -7.00 -8.72
CA THR A 76 -1.95 -7.23 -9.49
C THR A 76 -2.09 -6.28 -10.66
N ALA A 77 -2.54 -6.81 -11.80
CA ALA A 77 -3.54 -6.13 -12.65
C ALA A 77 -4.94 -6.68 -12.33
N PRO A 78 -5.97 -5.83 -12.13
CA PRO A 78 -7.34 -6.31 -12.06
C PRO A 78 -7.76 -6.78 -13.46
N GLY A 79 -7.70 -8.10 -13.69
CA GLY A 79 -8.11 -8.74 -14.94
C GLY A 79 -8.88 -10.02 -14.65
N ASN A 80 -10.10 -10.11 -15.18
CA ASN A 80 -11.01 -11.25 -15.01
C ASN A 80 -10.40 -12.54 -15.59
N GLY A 81 -10.25 -13.56 -14.74
CA GLY A 81 -10.06 -14.94 -15.17
C GLY A 81 -8.67 -15.52 -14.90
N GLY A 82 -8.52 -16.17 -13.76
CA GLY A 82 -7.70 -17.37 -13.61
C GLY A 82 -6.20 -17.23 -13.33
N THR A 83 -5.54 -16.14 -13.75
CA THR A 83 -4.09 -16.01 -13.53
C THR A 83 -3.75 -14.66 -12.90
N THR A 84 -3.47 -14.70 -11.59
CA THR A 84 -2.94 -13.53 -10.89
C THR A 84 -1.48 -13.35 -11.30
N HIS A 85 -1.23 -12.37 -12.17
CA HIS A 85 0.10 -12.11 -12.71
C HIS A 85 0.85 -11.12 -11.84
N CYS A 86 2.07 -11.47 -11.42
CA CYS A 86 3.02 -10.51 -10.87
C CYS A 86 3.34 -9.43 -11.89
N THR A 87 2.85 -8.24 -11.61
CA THR A 87 3.06 -7.05 -12.41
C THR A 87 4.08 -6.13 -11.74
N GLY A 88 4.83 -5.37 -12.53
CA GLY A 88 5.62 -4.24 -12.06
C GLY A 88 4.74 -3.06 -11.67
N MET A 89 3.76 -3.27 -10.81
CA MET A 89 2.88 -2.22 -10.30
C MET A 89 2.25 -2.60 -8.95
N TYR A 90 1.78 -1.56 -8.26
CA TYR A 90 0.97 -1.66 -7.06
C TYR A 90 -0.19 -0.66 -7.11
N THR A 91 -1.27 -0.98 -6.41
CA THR A 91 -2.49 -0.16 -6.34
C THR A 91 -2.84 0.14 -4.89
N ILE A 92 -3.22 1.38 -4.60
CA ILE A 92 -3.78 1.82 -3.33
C ILE A 92 -5.28 2.03 -3.53
N GLN A 93 -6.11 1.32 -2.78
CA GLN A 93 -7.55 1.54 -2.74
C GLN A 93 -7.92 2.25 -1.43
N TYR A 94 -8.65 3.34 -1.54
CA TYR A 94 -9.14 4.13 -0.40
C TYR A 94 -10.58 3.73 -0.04
N ASN A 95 -11.02 4.06 1.17
CA ASN A 95 -12.37 3.73 1.66
C ASN A 95 -13.50 4.44 0.88
N ASP A 96 -13.19 5.57 0.25
CA ASP A 96 -14.09 6.33 -0.62
C ASP A 96 -14.25 5.70 -2.02
N GLY A 97 -13.57 4.59 -2.30
CA GLY A 97 -13.60 3.88 -3.59
C GLY A 97 -12.58 4.40 -4.61
N ARG A 98 -11.83 5.46 -4.30
CA ARG A 98 -10.74 5.94 -5.17
C ARG A 98 -9.62 4.91 -5.21
N ASN A 99 -9.02 4.75 -6.40
CA ASN A 99 -7.88 3.86 -6.63
C ASN A 99 -6.72 4.64 -7.27
N GLU A 100 -5.51 4.40 -6.80
CA GLU A 100 -4.28 4.96 -7.38
C GLU A 100 -3.34 3.81 -7.73
N THR A 101 -2.86 3.77 -8.98
CA THR A 101 -1.96 2.71 -9.47
C THR A 101 -0.61 3.32 -9.83
N TYR A 102 0.46 2.63 -9.44
CA TYR A 102 1.84 3.06 -9.60
C TYR A 102 2.67 1.93 -10.21
N PHE A 103 3.58 2.28 -11.12
CA PHE A 103 4.45 1.33 -11.79
C PHE A 103 5.82 1.26 -11.13
N THR A 104 6.43 0.08 -11.16
CA THR A 104 7.79 -0.21 -10.72
C THR A 104 8.46 -1.15 -11.71
N ILE A 105 9.78 -1.10 -11.78
CA ILE A 105 10.57 -1.97 -12.66
C ILE A 105 10.64 -3.42 -12.15
N ALA A 106 10.47 -3.63 -10.83
CA ALA A 106 10.52 -4.96 -10.24
C ALA A 106 9.17 -5.67 -10.40
N PRO A 107 9.13 -6.89 -10.95
CA PRO A 107 7.93 -7.72 -10.86
C PRO A 107 7.71 -8.12 -9.40
N LEU A 108 6.56 -7.73 -8.84
CA LEU A 108 6.25 -7.90 -7.42
C LEU A 108 5.34 -9.11 -7.18
N GLY A 109 5.60 -9.87 -6.12
CA GLY A 109 4.74 -10.97 -5.66
C GLY A 109 4.79 -11.15 -4.14
N ALA A 110 4.01 -12.09 -3.61
CA ALA A 110 3.93 -12.40 -2.19
C ALA A 110 4.99 -13.43 -1.78
N ASP A 111 5.63 -13.21 -0.63
CA ASP A 111 6.55 -14.17 0.01
C ASP A 111 5.75 -15.08 0.97
N GLY A 112 5.79 -16.40 0.76
CA GLY A 112 5.03 -17.36 1.59
C GLY A 112 5.32 -18.84 1.32
N PRO A 113 5.07 -19.74 2.29
CA PRO A 113 5.34 -21.18 2.19
C PRO A 113 4.28 -22.00 1.40
N GLY A 114 3.31 -21.35 0.74
CA GLY A 114 2.25 -22.02 -0.02
C GLY A 114 2.48 -22.07 -1.54
N PRO A 115 1.60 -22.74 -2.31
CA PRO A 115 1.68 -22.86 -3.78
C PRO A 115 1.47 -21.53 -4.54
N ALA A 116 1.32 -20.40 -3.82
CA ALA A 116 1.00 -19.08 -4.34
C ALA A 116 2.21 -18.12 -4.33
N ARG A 117 3.44 -18.63 -4.44
CA ARG A 117 4.61 -17.77 -4.71
C ARG A 117 4.40 -17.11 -6.06
N GLY A 118 4.38 -15.78 -6.08
CA GLY A 118 3.94 -15.00 -7.25
C GLY A 118 2.44 -14.65 -7.28
N SER A 119 1.72 -14.82 -6.16
CA SER A 119 0.43 -14.14 -5.94
C SER A 119 0.65 -12.71 -5.45
N PRO A 120 -0.35 -11.82 -5.52
CA PRO A 120 -0.18 -10.45 -5.06
C PRO A 120 -0.18 -10.36 -3.53
N LEU A 121 0.65 -9.48 -2.99
CA LEU A 121 0.58 -9.13 -1.58
C LEU A 121 -0.51 -8.08 -1.37
N THR A 122 -1.42 -8.32 -0.43
CA THR A 122 -2.44 -7.35 -0.01
C THR A 122 -2.17 -6.91 1.42
N LEU A 123 -2.01 -5.61 1.64
CA LEU A 123 -1.87 -4.98 2.96
C LEU A 123 -3.14 -4.21 3.31
N TYR A 124 -3.71 -4.49 4.47
CA TYR A 124 -4.85 -3.77 5.03
C TYR A 124 -4.36 -2.66 5.98
N PRO A 125 -5.23 -1.80 6.53
CA PRO A 125 -4.83 -0.87 7.58
C PRO A 125 -4.16 -1.57 8.75
N GLY A 126 -2.99 -1.05 9.16
CA GLY A 126 -2.17 -1.70 10.18
C GLY A 126 -0.71 -1.25 10.16
N ARG A 127 0.06 -1.80 11.09
CA ARG A 127 1.53 -1.67 11.12
C ARG A 127 2.15 -2.96 10.63
N TYR A 128 3.19 -2.85 9.85
CA TYR A 128 3.84 -4.00 9.23
C TYR A 128 5.35 -3.95 9.39
N VAL A 129 5.92 -5.13 9.57
CA VAL A 129 7.30 -5.43 9.22
C VAL A 129 7.25 -6.29 7.97
N ILE A 130 7.96 -5.87 6.93
CA ILE A 130 7.88 -6.48 5.61
C ILE A 130 9.25 -7.03 5.23
N HIS A 131 9.27 -8.31 4.89
CA HIS A 131 10.39 -8.97 4.26
C HIS A 131 10.30 -8.81 2.73
N ILE A 132 11.42 -8.49 2.10
CA ILE A 132 11.57 -8.43 0.64
C ILE A 132 12.71 -9.35 0.26
N SER A 133 12.45 -10.30 -0.63
CA SER A 133 13.46 -11.21 -1.15
C SER A 133 13.45 -11.31 -2.68
N ILE A 134 14.62 -11.40 -3.29
CA ILE A 134 14.75 -11.62 -4.74
C ILE A 134 14.95 -13.11 -5.02
N ARG A 135 13.96 -13.74 -5.66
CA ARG A 135 13.98 -15.19 -5.93
C ARG A 135 13.45 -15.53 -7.33
N PRO A 136 13.94 -16.61 -7.94
CA PRO A 136 13.32 -17.16 -9.14
C PRO A 136 11.97 -17.80 -8.78
N VAL A 137 10.92 -17.40 -9.48
CA VAL A 137 9.58 -18.02 -9.46
C VAL A 137 9.22 -18.35 -10.90
N ASP A 138 8.90 -19.61 -11.18
CA ASP A 138 8.59 -20.11 -12.53
C ASP A 138 9.62 -19.68 -13.61
N GLY A 139 10.90 -19.68 -13.24
CA GLY A 139 12.01 -19.32 -14.13
C GLY A 139 12.20 -17.81 -14.38
N ARG A 140 11.45 -16.95 -13.67
CA ARG A 140 11.61 -15.49 -13.72
C ARG A 140 12.05 -14.95 -12.37
N MET A 141 13.00 -14.03 -12.37
CA MET A 141 13.42 -13.35 -11.14
C MET A 141 12.35 -12.37 -10.70
N MET A 142 12.00 -12.39 -9.42
CA MET A 142 10.90 -11.62 -8.85
C MET A 142 11.25 -11.08 -7.46
N ALA A 143 10.67 -9.93 -7.11
CA ALA A 143 10.71 -9.38 -5.77
C ALA A 143 9.51 -9.90 -4.98
N LEU A 144 9.75 -10.86 -4.10
CA LEU A 144 8.77 -11.41 -3.19
C LEU A 144 8.70 -10.54 -1.95
N ILE A 145 7.49 -10.12 -1.60
CA ILE A 145 7.20 -9.22 -0.49
C ILE A 145 6.25 -9.97 0.44
N GLY A 146 6.58 -10.10 1.72
CA GLY A 146 5.71 -10.75 2.69
C GLY A 146 5.79 -10.07 4.05
N PRO A 147 4.74 -10.18 4.89
CA PRO A 147 4.89 -9.84 6.30
C PRO A 147 5.93 -10.75 6.95
N GLU A 148 6.75 -10.20 7.83
CA GLU A 148 7.60 -11.02 8.70
C GLU A 148 6.69 -11.86 9.62
N ALA A 149 6.98 -13.16 9.73
CA ALA A 149 6.31 -14.02 10.69
C ALA A 149 7.00 -13.84 12.04
N ASP A 150 6.22 -13.50 13.08
CA ASP A 150 6.68 -13.46 14.48
C ASP A 150 7.19 -14.83 14.98
#